data_AF-A0A6I1NMM0-F1
#
_entry.id   AF-A0A6I1NMM0-F1
#
_cell.length_a   1.000
_cell.length_b   1.000
_cell.length_c   1.000
_cell.angle_alpha   90.00
_cell.angle_beta   90.00
_cell.angle_gamma   90.00
#
_symmetry.space_group_name_H-M   'P 1'
#
loop_
_entity.id
_entity.type
_entity.pdbx_description
1 polymer ?
#
loop_
_entity_poly.entity_id
_entity_poly.type
_entity_poly.pdbx_seq_one_letter_code
_entity_poly.pdbx_strand_id
1 'polypeptide(L)'
;MFKITPNPPVAEDLNSPAFRLAAERAFAHYELPTTRTPPRKRQSRNTEETLLHIYEILQSASATAYESADNLQGLQRKLALGAVHLIDMAQQEMDGLLDA
;
A
#
# COMPACT_ATOMS: atom_id res chain seq x y z
N MET A 1 -32.88 1.61 19.92
CA MET A 1 -32.06 0.51 19.35
C MET A 1 -31.40 -0.21 20.51
N PHE A 2 -31.97 -1.34 20.96
CA PHE A 2 -31.37 -2.13 22.05
C PHE A 2 -30.09 -2.76 21.52
N LYS A 3 -28.93 -2.26 21.97
CA LYS A 3 -27.66 -2.96 21.80
C LYS A 3 -27.74 -4.15 22.74
N ILE A 4 -28.03 -5.33 22.19
CA ILE A 4 -27.86 -6.60 22.89
C ILE A 4 -26.35 -6.76 23.07
N THR A 5 -25.83 -6.15 24.11
CA THR A 5 -24.43 -6.31 24.49
C THR A 5 -24.36 -7.59 25.30
N PRO A 6 -23.74 -8.66 24.79
CA PRO A 6 -23.61 -9.88 25.57
C PRO A 6 -22.83 -9.57 26.85
N ASN A 7 -23.25 -10.17 27.97
CA ASN A 7 -22.51 -10.05 29.21
C ASN A 7 -21.09 -10.58 29.00
N PRO A 8 -20.06 -9.86 29.49
CA PRO A 8 -18.70 -10.34 29.38
C PRO A 8 -18.56 -11.68 30.12
N PRO A 9 -17.73 -12.61 29.62
CA PRO A 9 -17.50 -13.88 30.29
C PRO A 9 -16.92 -13.65 31.69
N VAL A 10 -17.30 -14.50 32.64
CA VAL A 10 -16.78 -14.45 34.01
C VAL A 10 -15.29 -14.84 33.97
N ALA A 11 -14.46 -14.27 34.85
CA ALA A 11 -13.00 -14.48 34.80
C ALA A 11 -12.58 -15.96 34.93
N GLU A 12 -13.41 -16.80 35.56
CA GLU A 12 -13.21 -18.25 35.67
C GLU A 12 -13.35 -18.97 34.31
N ASP A 13 -14.22 -18.49 33.43
CA ASP A 13 -14.47 -19.08 32.10
C ASP A 13 -13.28 -18.86 31.15
N LEU A 14 -12.45 -17.84 31.37
CA LEU A 14 -11.27 -17.55 30.56
C LEU A 14 -10.21 -18.65 30.65
N ASN A 15 -10.17 -19.39 31.77
CA ASN A 15 -9.27 -20.52 31.99
C ASN A 15 -9.92 -21.87 31.63
N SER A 16 -11.18 -21.85 31.20
CA SER A 16 -11.90 -23.07 30.81
C SER A 16 -11.30 -23.69 29.54
N PRO A 17 -11.20 -25.03 29.46
CA PRO A 17 -10.79 -25.70 28.23
C PRO A 17 -11.72 -25.39 27.06
N ALA A 18 -13.01 -25.13 27.33
CA ALA A 18 -13.98 -24.75 26.31
C ALA A 18 -13.67 -23.38 25.69
N PHE A 19 -13.28 -22.40 26.51
CA PHE A 19 -12.90 -21.07 26.03
C PHE A 19 -11.65 -21.13 25.17
N ARG A 20 -10.63 -21.90 25.59
CA ARG A 20 -9.42 -22.11 24.80
C ARG A 20 -9.71 -22.74 23.43
N LEU A 21 -10.56 -23.77 23.39
CA LEU A 21 -11.00 -24.40 22.14
C LEU A 21 -11.80 -23.46 21.23
N ALA A 22 -12.66 -22.62 21.81
CA ALA A 22 -13.40 -21.61 21.05
C ALA A 22 -12.45 -20.55 20.45
N ALA A 23 -11.44 -20.12 21.21
CA ALA A 23 -10.40 -19.20 20.72
C ALA A 23 -9.58 -19.85 19.59
N GLU A 24 -9.14 -21.11 19.74
CA GLU A 24 -8.42 -21.86 18.70
C GLU A 24 -9.26 -22.00 17.41
N ARG A 25 -10.56 -22.30 17.52
CA ARG A 25 -11.47 -22.34 16.36
C ARG A 25 -11.64 -20.98 15.69
N ALA A 26 -11.72 -19.89 16.46
CA ALA A 26 -11.81 -18.55 15.90
C ALA A 26 -10.52 -18.21 15.13
N PHE A 27 -9.34 -18.50 15.68
CA PHE A 27 -8.08 -18.30 14.98
C PHE A 27 -7.99 -19.10 13.67
N ALA A 28 -8.49 -20.34 13.67
CA ALA A 28 -8.55 -21.16 12.45
C ALA A 28 -9.53 -20.59 11.41
N HIS A 29 -10.68 -20.06 11.83
CA HIS A 29 -11.69 -19.48 10.92
C HIS A 29 -11.21 -18.19 10.25
N TYR A 30 -10.40 -17.39 10.93
CA TYR A 30 -9.86 -16.15 10.40
C TYR A 30 -8.44 -16.30 9.82
N GLU A 31 -7.97 -17.55 9.65
CA GLU A 31 -6.64 -17.87 9.11
C GLU A 31 -5.50 -17.09 9.81
N LEU A 32 -5.68 -16.75 11.09
CA LEU A 32 -4.71 -15.96 11.86
C LEU A 32 -3.48 -16.83 12.15
N PRO A 33 -2.24 -16.33 11.93
CA PRO A 33 -1.05 -17.14 12.10
C PRO A 33 -0.89 -17.59 13.57
N THR A 34 -0.73 -18.90 13.78
CA THR A 34 -0.61 -19.52 15.11
C THR A 34 0.76 -19.30 15.78
N THR A 35 1.68 -18.56 15.14
CA THR A 35 3.07 -18.46 15.59
C THR A 35 3.31 -17.24 16.47
N ARG A 36 3.67 -17.49 17.75
CA ARG A 36 4.27 -16.53 18.71
C ARG A 36 5.69 -16.08 18.31
N THR A 37 5.96 -15.92 17.02
CA THR A 37 7.14 -15.18 16.57
C THR A 37 6.77 -13.71 16.59
N PRO A 38 7.55 -12.81 17.24
CA PRO A 38 7.34 -11.38 17.01
C PRO A 38 7.35 -11.22 15.50
N PRO A 39 6.39 -10.48 14.90
CA PRO A 39 6.44 -10.26 13.48
C PRO A 39 7.83 -9.71 13.23
N ARG A 40 8.66 -10.47 12.48
CA ARG A 40 9.78 -9.86 11.80
C ARG A 40 9.09 -8.69 11.12
N LYS A 41 9.37 -7.47 11.60
CA LYS A 41 9.09 -6.26 10.86
C LYS A 41 9.89 -6.48 9.60
N ARG A 42 9.30 -7.18 8.63
CA ARG A 42 9.69 -7.07 7.25
C ARG A 42 9.65 -5.57 7.13
N GLN A 43 10.81 -4.97 6.96
CA GLN A 43 10.91 -3.64 6.41
C GLN A 43 10.32 -3.79 5.01
N SER A 44 9.00 -4.00 4.92
CA SER A 44 8.22 -3.60 3.78
C SER A 44 8.47 -2.12 3.77
N ARG A 45 9.48 -1.70 3.02
CA ARG A 45 9.56 -0.35 2.53
C ARG A 45 8.12 0.00 2.15
N ASN A 46 7.51 0.95 2.87
CA ASN A 46 6.08 1.20 2.73
C ASN A 46 5.84 1.37 1.24
N THR A 47 4.99 0.52 0.67
CA THR A 47 4.72 0.53 -0.77
C THR A 47 4.25 1.91 -1.19
N GLU A 48 3.40 2.52 -0.35
CA GLU A 48 2.99 3.92 -0.41
C GLU A 48 4.18 4.90 -0.44
N GLU A 49 5.13 4.78 0.48
CA GLU A 49 6.32 5.66 0.53
C GLU A 49 7.20 5.50 -0.73
N THR A 50 7.28 4.28 -1.27
CA THR A 50 8.00 4.00 -2.52
C THR A 50 7.28 4.61 -3.71
N LEU A 51 5.95 4.50 -3.78
CA LEU A 51 5.13 5.07 -4.86
C LEU A 51 5.16 6.60 -4.82
N LEU A 52 5.06 7.20 -3.63
CA LEU A 52 5.23 8.65 -3.45
C LEU A 52 6.60 9.11 -3.93
N HIS A 53 7.66 8.40 -3.57
CA HIS A 53 9.01 8.73 -4.04
C HIS A 53 9.15 8.64 -5.57
N ILE A 54 8.55 7.61 -6.19
CA ILE A 54 8.53 7.49 -7.66
C ILE A 54 7.74 8.66 -8.28
N TYR A 55 6.58 9.01 -7.72
CA TYR A 55 5.79 10.14 -8.20
C TYR A 55 6.57 11.46 -8.16
N GLU A 56 7.29 11.73 -7.07
CA GLU A 56 8.17 12.91 -6.95
C GLU A 56 9.26 12.93 -8.04
N ILE A 57 9.88 11.78 -8.32
CA ILE A 57 10.87 11.64 -9.40
C ILE A 57 10.23 11.94 -10.76
N LEU A 58 9.05 11.38 -11.04
CA LEU A 58 8.34 11.60 -12.31
C LEU A 58 7.95 13.08 -12.49
N GLN A 59 7.48 13.74 -11.44
CA GLN A 59 7.17 15.18 -11.47
C GLN A 59 8.42 16.04 -11.74
N SER A 60 9.53 15.74 -11.06
CA SER A 60 10.81 16.41 -11.28
C SER A 60 11.35 16.18 -12.70
N ALA A 61 11.26 14.96 -13.21
CA ALA A 61 11.65 14.62 -14.57
C ALA A 61 10.78 15.36 -15.61
N SER A 62 9.46 15.45 -15.37
CA SER A 62 8.54 16.17 -16.25
C SER A 62 8.88 17.66 -16.32
N ALA A 63 9.07 18.31 -15.16
CA ALA A 63 9.48 19.71 -15.09
C ALA A 63 10.81 19.96 -15.85
N THR A 64 11.79 19.08 -15.64
CA THR A 64 13.09 19.15 -16.35
C THR A 64 12.93 18.98 -17.86
N ALA A 65 12.07 18.06 -18.31
CA ALA A 65 11.81 17.82 -19.72
C ALA A 65 11.06 18.98 -20.39
N TYR A 66 10.08 19.58 -19.71
CA TYR A 66 9.40 20.78 -20.20
C TYR A 66 10.35 21.98 -20.30
N GLU A 67 11.15 22.24 -19.27
CA GLU A 67 12.14 23.33 -19.30
C GLU A 67 13.21 23.09 -20.37
N SER A 68 13.61 21.84 -20.59
CA SER A 68 14.47 21.46 -21.72
C SER A 68 13.78 21.73 -23.07
N ALA A 69 12.51 21.35 -23.21
CA ALA A 69 11.74 21.52 -24.45
C ALA A 69 11.52 23.00 -24.81
N ASP A 70 11.35 23.88 -23.82
CA ASP A 70 11.13 25.30 -24.07
C ASP A 70 12.36 26.01 -24.63
N ASN A 71 13.56 25.55 -24.28
CA ASN A 71 14.82 26.05 -24.83
C ASN A 71 15.17 25.45 -26.21
N LEU A 72 14.36 24.51 -26.72
CA LEU A 72 14.60 23.80 -27.97
C LEU A 72 13.55 24.16 -29.04
N GLN A 73 13.91 23.91 -30.30
CA GLN A 73 13.03 24.09 -31.46
C GLN A 73 13.09 22.87 -32.41
N GLY A 74 12.09 22.78 -33.28
CA GLY A 74 12.04 21.76 -34.34
C GLY A 74 12.04 20.32 -33.80
N LEU A 75 12.90 19.48 -34.39
CA LEU A 75 13.00 18.05 -34.04
C LEU A 75 13.44 17.83 -32.59
N GLN A 76 14.37 18.65 -32.07
CA GLN A 76 14.89 18.48 -30.71
C GLN A 76 13.81 18.76 -29.66
N ARG A 77 12.97 19.78 -29.88
CA ARG A 77 11.78 20.04 -29.05
C ARG A 77 10.81 18.85 -29.07
N LYS A 78 10.57 18.26 -30.26
CA LYS A 78 9.70 17.07 -30.38
C LYS A 78 10.25 15.88 -29.60
N LEU A 79 11.57 15.66 -29.60
CA LEU A 79 12.20 14.60 -28.80
C LEU A 79 12.05 14.86 -27.29
N ALA A 80 12.26 16.09 -26.83
CA ALA A 80 12.07 16.46 -25.43
C ALA A 80 10.61 16.28 -24.97
N LEU A 81 9.64 16.69 -25.79
CA LEU A 81 8.22 16.43 -25.55
C LEU A 81 7.87 14.94 -25.62
N GLY A 82 8.62 14.15 -26.40
CA GLY A 82 8.52 12.70 -26.39
C GLY A 82 8.89 12.12 -25.03
N ALA A 83 9.93 12.65 -24.37
CA ALA A 83 10.28 12.24 -23.01
C ALA A 83 9.17 12.57 -21.99
N VAL A 84 8.53 13.74 -22.10
CA VAL A 84 7.34 14.08 -21.30
C VAL A 84 6.24 13.03 -21.50
N HIS A 85 5.95 12.66 -22.74
CA HIS A 85 4.93 11.65 -23.03
C HIS A 85 5.26 10.27 -22.42
N LEU A 86 6.54 9.87 -22.42
CA LEU A 86 6.98 8.65 -21.74
C LEU A 86 6.76 8.73 -20.22
N ILE A 87 6.99 9.90 -19.62
CA ILE A 87 6.76 10.15 -18.19
C ILE A 87 5.27 10.05 -17.86
N ASP A 88 4.40 10.63 -18.68
CA ASP A 88 2.94 10.55 -18.50
C ASP A 88 2.45 9.09 -18.56
N MET A 89 2.97 8.28 -19.49
CA MET A 89 2.64 6.86 -19.55
C MET A 89 3.11 6.10 -18.30
N ALA A 90 4.30 6.42 -17.77
CA ALA A 90 4.77 5.82 -16.53
C ALA A 90 3.89 6.20 -15.32
N GLN A 91 3.34 7.42 -15.29
CA GLN A 91 2.36 7.83 -14.28
C GLN A 91 1.06 7.02 -14.40
N GLN A 92 0.54 6.81 -15.61
CA GLN A 92 -0.67 6.00 -15.83
C GLN A 92 -0.52 4.55 -15.37
N GLU A 93 0.64 3.93 -15.64
CA GLU A 93 0.95 2.57 -15.14
C GLU A 93 1.04 2.53 -13.60
N MET A 94 1.59 3.59 -12.99
CA MET A 94 1.65 3.73 -11.53
C MET A 94 0.25 3.90 -10.91
N ASP A 95 -0.61 4.72 -11.53
CA ASP A 95 -2.00 4.92 -11.09
C ASP A 95 -2.79 3.60 -11.20
N GLY A 96 -2.57 2.82 -12.27
CA GLY A 96 -3.16 1.48 -12.41
C GLY A 96 -2.72 0.50 -11.31
N LEU A 97 -1.55 0.71 -10.71
CA LEU A 97 -1.09 -0.05 -9.55
C LEU A 97 -1.82 0.32 -8.23
N LEU A 98 -2.39 1.52 -8.14
CA LEU A 98 -3.16 1.97 -6.99
C LEU A 98 -4.62 1.49 -7.04
N ASP A 99 -5.15 1.25 -8.24
CA ASP A 99 -6.53 0.80 -8.48
C ASP A 99 -6.71 -0.74 -8.42
N ALA A 100 -5.62 -1.51 -8.29
CA ALA A 100 -5.60 -2.98 -8.29
C ALA A 100 -5.62 -3.61 -6.88
#